data_AF-A0A7C4WBH4-F1
#
_entry.id   AF-A0A7C4WBH4-F1
#
_cell.length_a   1.000
_cell.length_b   1.000
_cell.length_c   1.000
_cell.angle_alpha   90.00
_cell.angle_beta   90.00
_cell.angle_gamma   90.00
#
_symmetry.space_group_name_H-M   'P 1'
#
loop_
_entity.id
_entity.type
_entity.pdbx_description
1 polymer ?
#
loop_
_entity_poly.entity_id
_entity_poly.type
_entity_poly.pdbx_seq_one_letter_code
_entity_poly.pdbx_strand_id
1 'polypeptide(L)' 'MNLSTDKIREAFKVVYLSRERYRTTKRDLQSSLRLGALARELSSSYLEVIEWKEWKRVLALRT' A
#
# COMPACT_ATOMS: atom_id res chain seq x y z
N MET A 1 -9.54 18.70 -10.22
CA MET A 1 -9.24 17.75 -11.31
C MET A 1 -9.31 16.35 -10.74
N ASN A 2 -10.38 15.59 -11.02
CA ASN A 2 -10.47 14.19 -10.61
C ASN A 2 -9.66 13.33 -11.59
N LEU A 3 -8.43 12.98 -11.21
CA LEU A 3 -7.67 11.96 -11.93
C LEU A 3 -8.37 10.62 -11.68
N SER A 4 -8.76 9.92 -12.74
CA SER A 4 -9.30 8.57 -12.61
C SER A 4 -8.25 7.66 -11.98
N THR A 5 -8.70 6.73 -11.13
CA THR A 5 -7.85 5.80 -10.37
C THR A 5 -6.86 5.06 -11.27
N ASP A 6 -7.25 4.79 -12.52
CA ASP A 6 -6.39 4.15 -13.52
C ASP A 6 -5.22 5.02 -13.96
N LYS A 7 -5.42 6.33 -14.09
CA LYS A 7 -4.33 7.28 -14.42
C LYS A 7 -3.33 7.41 -13.28
N ILE A 8 -3.81 7.37 -12.03
CA ILE A 8 -2.94 7.38 -10.85
C ILE A 8 -2.12 6.09 -10.77
N ARG A 9 -2.75 4.94 -11.07
CA ARG A 9 -2.10 3.63 -11.10
C ARG A 9 -1.00 3.57 -12.16
N GLU A 10 -1.27 4.05 -13.38
CA GLU A 10 -0.29 4.07 -14.46
C GLU A 10 0.87 5.02 -14.15
N ALA A 11 0.60 6.22 -13.62
CA ALA A 11 1.64 7.13 -13.17
C ALA A 11 2.52 6.50 -12.06
N PHE A 12 1.91 5.81 -11.10
CA PHE A 12 2.64 5.11 -10.05
C PHE A 12 3.52 3.98 -10.61
N LYS A 13 3.01 3.17 -11.55
CA LYS A 13 3.80 2.12 -12.21
C LYS A 13 4.99 2.69 -12.95
N VAL A 14 4.79 3.76 -13.74
CA VAL A 14 5.88 4.41 -14.49
C VAL A 14 6.97 4.90 -13.53
N VAL A 15 6.60 5.59 -12.45
CA VAL A 15 7.55 6.06 -11.43
C VAL A 15 8.23 4.91 -10.68
N TYR A 16 7.50 3.81 -10.46
CA TYR A 16 8.03 2.62 -9.78
C TYR A 16 9.03 1.87 -10.66
N LEU A 17 8.73 1.71 -11.95
CA LEU A 17 9.57 1.02 -12.94
C LEU A 17 10.75 1.88 -13.40
N SER A 18 10.61 3.20 -13.42
CA SER A 18 11.70 4.15 -13.74
C SER A 18 12.71 4.30 -12.61
N ARG A 19 12.45 3.71 -11.43
CA ARG A 19 13.42 3.63 -10.34
C ARG A 19 14.25 2.38 -10.53
N GLU A 20 15.43 2.54 -11.14
CA GLU A 20 16.44 1.49 -11.40
C GLU A 20 16.89 0.68 -10.17
N ARG A 21 16.51 1.11 -8.96
CA ARG A 21 16.81 0.41 -7.73
C ARG A 21 15.51 0.04 -7.05
N TYR A 22 15.27 -1.27 -6.93
CA TYR A 22 14.56 -1.81 -5.79
C TYR A 22 14.95 -0.98 -4.58
N ARG A 23 13.98 -0.35 -3.91
CA ARG A 23 14.25 0.36 -2.67
C ARG A 23 14.57 -0.70 -1.61
N THR A 24 15.76 -1.29 -1.67
CA THR A 24 16.43 -1.90 -0.54
C THR A 24 16.89 -0.77 0.36
N THR A 25 15.93 0.01 0.88
CA THR A 25 16.12 0.59 2.20
C THR A 25 16.44 -0.59 3.09
N LYS A 26 17.72 -0.82 3.40
CA LYS A 26 18.14 -1.64 4.52
C LYS A 26 17.50 -0.99 5.74
N ARG A 27 16.27 -1.40 6.05
CA ARG A 27 15.59 -0.98 7.27
C ARG A 27 16.13 -1.90 8.34
N ASP A 28 16.63 -1.30 9.39
CA ASP A 28 16.81 -2.03 10.63
C ASP A 28 15.44 -2.58 11.09
N LEU A 29 15.50 -3.57 11.98
CA LEU A 29 14.33 -4.24 12.50
C LEU A 29 13.34 -3.25 13.14
N GLN A 30 13.85 -2.25 13.87
CA GLN A 30 13.03 -1.28 14.59
C GLN A 30 12.23 -0.39 13.63
N SER A 31 12.85 0.07 12.54
CA SER A 31 12.21 0.83 11.46
C SER A 31 11.12 0.01 10.76
N SER A 32 11.35 -1.30 10.58
CA SER A 32 10.35 -2.20 9.99
C SER A 32 9.16 -2.44 10.92
N LEU A 33 9.42 -2.61 12.21
CA LEU A 33 8.38 -2.76 13.23
C LEU A 33 7.52 -1.49 13.36
N ARG A 34 8.15 -0.30 13.35
CA ARG A 34 7.44 0.99 13.36
C ARG A 34 6.53 1.16 12.13
N LEU A 35 7.02 0.80 10.95
CA LEU A 35 6.20 0.80 9.73
C LEU A 35 5.05 -0.20 9.81
N GLY A 36 5.27 -1.39 10.36
CA GLY A 36 4.21 -2.38 10.57
C GLY A 36 3.13 -1.87 11.53
N ALA A 37 3.53 -1.20 12.62
CA ALA A 37 2.60 -0.59 13.56
C ALA A 37 1.75 0.52 12.90
N LEU A 38 2.41 1.45 12.19
CA LEU A 38 1.73 2.52 11.46
C LEU A 38 0.78 1.96 10.38
N ALA A 39 1.22 0.96 9.63
CA ALA A 39 0.37 0.30 8.63
C ALA A 39 -0.86 -0.35 9.27
N ARG A 40 -0.71 -0.95 10.47
CA ARG A 40 -1.83 -1.54 11.21
C ARG A 40 -2.83 -0.48 11.66
N GLU A 41 -2.36 0.63 12.24
CA GLU A 41 -3.21 1.75 12.68
C GLU A 41 -3.94 2.43 11.51
N LEU A 42 -3.23 2.67 10.42
CA LEU A 42 -3.82 3.28 9.23
C LEU A 42 -4.75 2.32 8.49
N SER A 43 -4.49 1.01 8.54
CA SER A 43 -5.32 0.03 7.82
C SER A 43 -6.78 0.04 8.27
N SER A 44 -7.08 0.19 9.56
CA SER A 44 -8.48 0.25 10.04
C SER A 44 -9.17 1.58 9.69
N SER A 45 -8.40 2.64 9.50
CA SER A 45 -8.93 3.97 9.20
C SER A 45 -9.24 4.12 7.71
N TYR A 46 -8.37 3.57 6.86
CA TYR A 46 -8.42 3.78 5.41
C TYR A 46 -8.83 2.56 4.62
N LEU A 47 -8.85 1.36 5.22
CA LEU A 47 -9.21 0.13 4.52
C LEU A 47 -10.42 -0.52 5.17
N GLU A 48 -11.32 -1.02 4.32
CA GLU A 48 -12.43 -1.87 4.71
C GLU A 48 -12.26 -3.27 4.13
N VAL A 49 -12.79 -4.26 4.83
CA VAL A 49 -12.80 -5.64 4.34
C VAL A 49 -14.00 -5.79 3.41
N ILE A 50 -13.73 -5.99 2.12
CA ILE A 50 -14.78 -6.17 1.11
C ILE A 50 -15.07 -7.65 0.81
N GLU A 51 -14.17 -8.55 1.18
CA GLU A 51 -14.35 -9.98 0.97
C GLU A 51 -13.51 -10.80 1.95
N TRP A 52 -14.11 -11.87 2.48
CA TRP A 52 -13.42 -12.92 3.21
C TRP A 52 -13.36 -14.17 2.33
N LYS A 53 -12.16 -14.51 1.86
CA LYS A 53 -11.87 -15.85 1.30
C LYS A 53 -11.25 -16.71 2.38
N GLU A 54 -11.44 -18.02 2.31
CA GLU A 54 -11.08 -19.02 3.33
C GLU A 54 -9.80 -18.71 4.13
N TRP A 55 -8.73 -18.25 3.47
CA TRP A 55 -7.45 -17.92 4.11
C TRP A 55 -6.96 -16.48 3.86
N LYS A 56 -7.80 -15.62 3.29
CA LYS A 56 -7.39 -14.27 2.87
C LYS A 56 -8.52 -13.25 2.98
N ARG A 57 -8.23 -12.13 3.65
CA ARG A 57 -9.04 -10.92 3.60
C ARG A 57 -8.66 -10.06 2.39
N VAL A 58 -9.66 -9.62 1.63
CA VAL A 58 -9.49 -8.62 0.57
C VAL A 58 -9.86 -7.25 1.16
N LEU A 59 -8.91 -6.32 1.10
CA LEU A 59 -9.04 -4.97 1.63
C LEU A 59 -9.22 -3.99 0.47
N ALA A 60 -10.19 -3.08 0.57
CA ALA A 60 -10.36 -1.95 -0.34
C ALA A 60 -10.17 -0.64 0.42
N LEU A 61 -9.84 0.43 -0.31
CA LEU A 61 -9.85 1.77 0.25
C LEU A 61 -11.28 2.18 0.59
N ARG A 62 -11.47 2.69 1.80
CA ARG A 62 -12.70 3.36 2.20
C ARG A 62 -12.87 4.59 1.31
N THR A 63 -14.01 4.67 0.63
CA THR A 63 -14.38 5.81 -0.23
C THR A 63 -15.18 6.84 0.53
#